data_AF-A0A7K4IKE2-F1
#
_entry.id   AF-A0A7K4IKE2-F1
#
_cell.length_a   1.000
_cell.length_b   1.000
_cell.length_c   1.000
_cell.angle_alpha   90.00
_cell.angle_beta   90.00
_cell.angle_gamma   90.00
#
_symmetry.space_group_name_H-M   'P 1'
#
loop_
_entity.id
_entity.type
_entity.pdbx_description
1 polymer ?
#
loop_
_entity_poly.entity_id
_entity_poly.type
_entity_poly.pdbx_seq_one_letter_code
_entity_poly.pdbx_strand_id
1 'polypeptide(L)'
;MKKSIATAIIMALILSLLTLPMAYGRPVMGWYGVEEAEGWKIIKTDVITIAVPSTQTIPMFIWWYDNDDGILYSIKYEGLAEAWLFPSEEFGQGKLFEDAKGFKNEFMVRVRANPHGWIENTWFISKIDQVVMSLHPFFFSFFEGVSWGLTEITPIYAIDGNVVGIAFAFILDESMDPNFKFTEGNILIRNTVFLVPVEMQIGDVRATLSKAELKSDIVISGWQWNYDVFMSTFQESSDGSPEANPRLVLSAKFNVLGVGEADRLDVMNQARDDAVGDQYMVEARVMTGDNIMTLSSKIDQEDEIGSRDGIPRLEILAKGSTATGFFDFVPKALIVHEGQIEQVDVEGVYWAINGVVKTFLVYPYFGDCTFEHDPLIGVSSLELEGGAAQYTFTPPVGSKDIVPPSQAINLVPLPTPSLELALGAAIFAVLVIAVISTAKKIKIEVLNDA
;
A
#
# COMPACT_ATOMS: atom_id res chain seq x y z
N MET A 1 -64.47 15.55 -13.00
CA MET A 1 -63.56 14.39 -12.84
C MET A 1 -62.24 14.50 -13.60
N LYS A 2 -62.20 14.86 -14.90
CA LYS A 2 -60.95 14.88 -15.70
C LYS A 2 -59.80 15.74 -15.12
N LYS A 3 -60.09 16.85 -14.45
CA LYS A 3 -59.06 17.71 -13.83
C LYS A 3 -58.33 17.04 -12.65
N SER A 4 -58.98 16.16 -11.88
CA SER A 4 -58.37 15.54 -10.68
C SER A 4 -57.40 14.40 -11.00
N ILE A 5 -57.59 13.72 -12.13
CA ILE A 5 -56.72 12.62 -12.58
C ILE A 5 -55.42 13.19 -13.15
N ALA A 6 -55.50 14.29 -13.91
CA ALA A 6 -54.31 14.98 -14.43
C ALA A 6 -53.41 15.51 -13.30
N THR A 7 -54.00 16.04 -12.22
CA THR A 7 -53.23 16.51 -11.05
C THR A 7 -52.54 15.37 -10.31
N ALA A 8 -53.18 14.19 -10.21
CA ALA A 8 -52.59 13.03 -9.57
C ALA A 8 -51.43 12.42 -10.39
N ILE A 9 -51.54 12.40 -11.72
CA ILE A 9 -50.46 11.94 -12.61
C ILE A 9 -49.27 12.90 -12.54
N ILE A 10 -49.51 14.21 -12.54
CA ILE A 10 -48.45 15.22 -12.41
C ILE A 10 -47.77 15.13 -11.02
N MET A 11 -48.54 14.95 -9.93
CA MET A 11 -47.95 14.72 -8.60
C MET A 11 -47.13 13.45 -8.53
N ALA A 12 -47.59 12.35 -9.12
CA ALA A 12 -46.84 11.09 -9.13
C ALA A 12 -45.54 11.19 -9.95
N LEU A 13 -45.57 11.90 -11.08
CA LEU A 13 -44.38 12.20 -11.88
C LEU A 13 -43.39 13.09 -11.10
N ILE A 14 -43.87 14.14 -10.43
CA ILE A 14 -43.04 15.02 -9.60
C ILE A 14 -42.47 14.27 -8.38
N LEU A 15 -43.24 13.38 -7.74
CA LEU A 15 -42.75 12.52 -6.65
C LEU A 15 -41.70 11.50 -7.12
N SER A 16 -41.84 10.96 -8.34
CA SER A 16 -40.82 10.07 -8.93
C SER A 16 -39.56 10.81 -9.39
N LEU A 17 -39.66 12.10 -9.70
CA LEU A 17 -38.52 12.99 -9.96
C LEU A 17 -37.80 13.42 -8.68
N LEU A 18 -38.49 13.38 -7.52
CA LEU A 18 -37.92 13.68 -6.20
C LEU A 18 -37.10 12.51 -5.59
N THR A 19 -37.15 11.31 -6.17
CA THR A 19 -36.30 10.17 -5.76
C THR A 19 -35.04 10.02 -6.60
N LEU A 20 -34.73 10.97 -7.48
CA LEU A 20 -33.37 11.05 -8.02
C LEU A 20 -32.43 11.41 -6.86
N PRO A 21 -31.33 10.68 -6.64
CA PRO A 21 -30.34 11.09 -5.67
C PRO A 21 -29.85 12.47 -6.09
N MET A 22 -30.30 13.50 -5.37
CA MET A 22 -29.75 14.84 -5.45
C MET A 22 -28.34 14.79 -4.85
N ALA A 23 -27.40 14.21 -5.60
CA ALA A 23 -25.97 14.46 -5.42
C ALA A 23 -25.68 15.84 -6.02
N TYR A 24 -26.21 16.89 -5.39
CA TYR A 24 -25.72 18.23 -5.63
C TYR A 24 -24.32 18.29 -5.03
N GLY A 25 -23.31 18.38 -5.91
CA GLY A 25 -21.96 18.76 -5.55
C GLY A 25 -21.99 20.04 -4.74
N ARG A 26 -21.82 19.89 -3.42
CA ARG A 26 -21.30 20.98 -2.61
C ARG A 26 -19.79 21.02 -2.89
N PRO A 27 -19.19 22.21 -3.08
CA PRO A 27 -17.75 22.33 -3.00
C PRO A 27 -17.38 22.01 -1.54
N VAL A 28 -16.81 20.83 -1.37
CA VAL A 28 -16.43 20.27 -0.08
C VAL A 28 -15.10 20.89 0.32
N MET A 29 -15.15 22.00 1.06
CA MET A 29 -13.97 22.74 1.51
C MET A 29 -13.61 22.29 2.94
N GLY A 30 -12.49 21.56 3.10
CA GLY A 30 -11.79 21.36 4.38
C GLY A 30 -11.86 19.94 4.99
N TRP A 31 -11.34 18.92 4.29
CA TRP A 31 -11.38 17.51 4.77
C TRP A 31 -10.05 17.00 5.33
N TYR A 32 -9.01 17.84 5.29
CA TYR A 32 -7.73 17.54 5.91
C TYR A 32 -7.09 18.80 6.49
N GLY A 33 -6.26 18.61 7.52
CA GLY A 33 -5.40 19.62 8.11
C GLY A 33 -3.96 19.14 8.14
N VAL A 34 -3.01 20.05 7.94
CA VAL A 34 -1.59 19.77 8.13
C VAL A 34 -1.08 20.67 9.25
N GLU A 35 -0.52 20.04 10.28
CA GLU A 35 0.10 20.72 11.41
C GLU A 35 1.58 20.36 11.46
N GLU A 36 2.40 21.30 11.93
CA GLU A 36 3.79 21.03 12.25
C GLU A 36 4.00 21.11 13.76
N ALA A 37 4.63 20.07 14.32
CA ALA A 37 4.90 19.99 15.74
C ALA A 37 6.26 19.32 15.96
N GLU A 38 7.21 20.05 16.56
CA GLU A 38 8.51 19.55 17.04
C GLU A 38 9.21 18.53 16.11
N GLY A 39 9.29 18.86 14.81
CA GLY A 39 9.97 18.02 13.83
C GLY A 39 9.11 16.96 13.16
N TRP A 40 7.78 17.06 13.29
CA TRP A 40 6.79 16.23 12.61
C TRP A 40 5.87 17.07 11.74
N LYS A 41 5.50 16.55 10.56
CA LYS A 41 4.31 16.98 9.80
C LYS A 41 3.18 15.99 10.14
N ILE A 42 2.08 16.50 10.68
CA ILE A 42 0.91 15.74 11.13
C ILE A 42 -0.26 16.06 10.19
N ILE A 43 -0.70 15.05 9.47
CA ILE A 43 -1.76 15.09 8.48
C ILE A 43 -3.01 14.50 9.13
N LYS A 44 -4.01 15.36 9.42
CA LYS A 44 -5.29 14.96 9.99
C LYS A 44 -6.32 14.84 8.87
N THR A 45 -7.04 13.73 8.80
CA THR A 45 -8.20 13.55 7.91
C THR A 45 -9.49 13.52 8.73
N ASP A 46 -10.59 13.00 8.18
CA ASP A 46 -11.82 12.73 8.93
C ASP A 46 -11.87 11.31 9.53
N VAL A 47 -10.82 10.49 9.34
CA VAL A 47 -10.77 9.09 9.81
C VAL A 47 -9.46 8.76 10.48
N ILE A 48 -8.34 9.03 9.82
CA ILE A 48 -7.01 8.76 10.32
C ILE A 48 -6.19 10.03 10.42
N THR A 49 -5.27 10.01 11.36
CA THR A 49 -4.16 10.95 11.40
C THR A 49 -2.87 10.21 11.08
N ILE A 50 -2.03 10.82 10.24
CA ILE A 50 -0.72 10.30 9.83
C ILE A 50 0.34 11.33 10.22
N ALA A 51 1.37 10.91 10.93
CA ALA A 51 2.53 11.71 11.25
C ALA A 51 3.77 11.18 10.52
N VAL A 52 4.51 12.10 9.91
CA VAL A 52 5.79 11.84 9.23
C VAL A 52 6.86 12.78 9.76
N PRO A 53 8.12 12.32 9.92
CA PRO A 53 9.19 13.18 10.40
C PRO A 53 9.54 14.23 9.35
N SER A 54 9.51 15.50 9.74
CA SER A 54 9.89 16.65 8.90
C SER A 54 11.29 17.17 9.20
N THR A 55 11.89 16.71 10.29
CA THR A 55 13.33 16.88 10.61
C THR A 55 13.97 15.53 10.79
N GLN A 56 15.23 15.37 10.41
CA GLN A 56 15.88 14.04 10.32
C GLN A 56 14.99 13.09 9.52
N THR A 57 14.56 13.57 8.36
CA THR A 57 13.60 12.90 7.52
C THR A 57 14.09 11.50 7.21
N ILE A 58 13.29 10.52 7.61
CA ILE A 58 13.45 9.11 7.32
C ILE A 58 12.10 8.58 6.83
N PRO A 59 12.10 7.56 5.96
CA PRO A 59 10.88 6.98 5.43
C PRO A 59 10.16 6.14 6.52
N MET A 60 9.42 6.83 7.37
CA MET A 60 8.58 6.23 8.41
C MET A 60 7.22 6.94 8.48
N PHE A 61 6.24 6.20 8.98
CA PHE A 61 4.89 6.71 9.22
C PHE A 61 4.43 6.24 10.58
N ILE A 62 3.77 7.15 11.30
CA ILE A 62 2.98 6.81 12.48
C ILE A 62 1.54 7.16 12.13
N TRP A 63 0.60 6.25 12.37
CA TRP A 63 -0.81 6.51 12.10
C TRP A 63 -1.71 5.93 13.18
N TRP A 64 -2.90 6.52 13.32
CA TRP A 64 -3.92 6.06 14.24
C TRP A 64 -5.32 6.38 13.74
N TYR A 65 -6.31 5.69 14.31
CA TYR A 65 -7.72 5.95 14.04
C TYR A 65 -8.19 7.11 14.93
N ASP A 66 -8.82 8.13 14.35
CA ASP A 66 -9.16 9.36 15.08
C ASP A 66 -10.21 9.14 16.18
N ASN A 67 -11.05 8.09 16.06
CA ASN A 67 -12.00 7.70 17.10
C ASN A 67 -11.41 6.75 18.15
N ASP A 68 -10.15 6.33 17.98
CA ASP A 68 -9.42 5.45 18.90
C ASP A 68 -7.92 5.77 18.87
N ASP A 69 -7.58 6.94 19.40
CA ASP A 69 -6.26 7.54 19.29
C ASP A 69 -5.29 7.12 20.42
N GLY A 70 -5.72 6.18 21.27
CA GLY A 70 -4.90 5.57 22.32
C GLY A 70 -3.90 4.54 21.80
N ILE A 71 -4.04 4.11 20.54
CA ILE A 71 -3.16 3.17 19.87
C ILE A 71 -2.53 3.83 18.65
N LEU A 72 -1.19 3.85 18.63
CA LEU A 72 -0.41 4.27 17.46
C LEU A 72 0.16 3.03 16.77
N TYR A 73 0.00 3.01 15.46
CA TYR A 73 0.73 2.11 14.59
C TYR A 73 1.92 2.86 14.01
N SER A 74 3.06 2.18 13.88
CA SER A 74 4.24 2.75 13.24
C SER A 74 4.82 1.76 12.26
N ILE A 75 5.31 2.26 11.14
CA ILE A 75 6.11 1.54 10.16
C ILE A 75 7.34 2.37 9.85
N LYS A 76 8.51 1.74 9.83
CA LYS A 76 9.78 2.33 9.43
C LYS A 76 10.38 1.45 8.33
N TYR A 77 10.60 2.00 7.14
CA TYR A 77 11.35 1.31 6.11
C TYR A 77 12.84 1.32 6.50
N GLU A 78 13.42 0.13 6.71
CA GLU A 78 14.77 -0.01 7.24
C GLU A 78 15.84 0.10 6.14
N GLY A 79 15.53 -0.38 4.93
CA GLY A 79 16.47 -0.38 3.83
C GLY A 79 16.17 -1.42 2.75
N LEU A 80 17.09 -1.53 1.81
CA LEU A 80 17.07 -2.50 0.72
C LEU A 80 18.23 -3.48 0.88
N ALA A 81 17.98 -4.77 0.66
CA ALA A 81 19.01 -5.80 0.70
C ALA A 81 19.00 -6.66 -0.55
N GLU A 82 20.16 -7.04 -1.06
CA GLU A 82 20.25 -8.10 -2.07
C GLU A 82 20.26 -9.48 -1.42
N ALA A 83 19.44 -10.38 -1.97
CA ALA A 83 19.47 -11.82 -1.66
C ALA A 83 19.66 -12.60 -2.94
N TRP A 84 20.53 -13.60 -2.93
CA TRP A 84 20.72 -14.49 -4.09
C TRP A 84 20.21 -15.87 -3.72
N LEU A 85 19.09 -16.24 -4.32
CA LEU A 85 18.41 -17.51 -4.07
C LEU A 85 18.85 -18.54 -5.11
N PHE A 86 19.26 -19.73 -4.69
CA PHE A 86 19.57 -20.81 -5.61
C PHE A 86 18.27 -21.45 -6.15
N PRO A 87 18.33 -22.22 -7.26
CA PRO A 87 17.18 -22.94 -7.76
C PRO A 87 16.50 -23.75 -6.64
N SER A 88 15.16 -23.68 -6.59
CA SER A 88 14.29 -24.27 -5.56
C SER A 88 14.36 -23.69 -4.14
N GLU A 89 15.14 -22.63 -3.91
CA GLU A 89 15.07 -21.90 -2.64
C GLU A 89 13.92 -20.89 -2.62
N GLU A 90 13.10 -20.96 -1.58
CA GLU A 90 12.17 -19.90 -1.19
C GLU A 90 12.91 -18.86 -0.34
N PHE A 91 12.39 -17.63 -0.33
CA PHE A 91 12.96 -16.58 0.50
C PHE A 91 12.67 -16.82 1.99
N GLY A 92 13.66 -16.53 2.82
CA GLY A 92 13.52 -16.32 4.25
C GLY A 92 14.60 -15.35 4.70
N GLN A 93 14.42 -14.63 5.81
CA GLN A 93 15.34 -13.55 6.19
C GLN A 93 16.79 -14.02 6.37
N GLY A 94 16.99 -15.29 6.76
CA GLY A 94 18.32 -15.91 6.88
C GLY A 94 19.06 -16.09 5.54
N LYS A 95 18.40 -15.77 4.42
CA LYS A 95 18.97 -15.73 3.07
C LYS A 95 19.50 -14.35 2.69
N LEU A 96 19.26 -13.32 3.49
CA LEU A 96 19.95 -12.03 3.32
C LEU A 96 21.45 -12.21 3.57
N PHE A 97 22.29 -11.50 2.83
CA PHE A 97 23.72 -11.46 3.13
C PHE A 97 23.98 -10.49 4.28
N GLU A 98 24.77 -10.92 5.27
CA GLU A 98 25.26 -10.07 6.34
C GLU A 98 26.66 -9.57 6.00
N ASP A 99 26.78 -8.28 5.73
CA ASP A 99 28.05 -7.66 5.35
C ASP A 99 29.17 -7.92 6.37
N ALA A 100 28.82 -8.04 7.66
CA ALA A 100 29.76 -8.37 8.74
C ALA A 100 30.38 -9.78 8.64
N LYS A 101 29.68 -10.75 8.02
CA LYS A 101 30.20 -12.11 7.78
C LYS A 101 31.06 -12.17 6.51
N GLY A 102 30.89 -11.20 5.62
CA GLY A 102 31.59 -11.05 4.35
C GLY A 102 31.06 -11.99 3.27
N PHE A 103 30.80 -11.42 2.08
CA PHE A 103 30.20 -12.13 0.94
C PHE A 103 30.85 -13.48 0.65
N LYS A 104 32.20 -13.54 0.55
CA LYS A 104 32.92 -14.78 0.22
C LYS A 104 32.54 -15.92 1.15
N ASN A 105 32.50 -15.67 2.45
CA ASN A 105 32.23 -16.72 3.43
C ASN A 105 30.81 -17.24 3.28
N GLU A 106 29.84 -16.34 3.21
CA GLU A 106 28.43 -16.69 3.06
C GLU A 106 28.15 -17.40 1.74
N PHE A 107 28.62 -16.83 0.64
CA PHE A 107 28.45 -17.39 -0.68
C PHE A 107 29.04 -18.81 -0.74
N MET A 108 30.26 -19.02 -0.22
CA MET A 108 30.87 -20.35 -0.19
C MET A 108 30.13 -21.35 0.71
N VAL A 109 29.49 -20.91 1.80
CA VAL A 109 28.64 -21.78 2.63
C VAL A 109 27.42 -22.24 1.84
N ARG A 110 26.73 -21.33 1.14
CA ARG A 110 25.54 -21.65 0.35
C ARG A 110 25.86 -22.54 -0.85
N VAL A 111 26.94 -22.24 -1.56
CA VAL A 111 27.42 -23.06 -2.67
C VAL A 111 27.80 -24.48 -2.20
N ARG A 112 28.37 -24.65 -0.98
CA ARG A 112 28.66 -25.98 -0.39
C ARG A 112 27.43 -26.76 0.01
N ALA A 113 26.38 -26.07 0.44
CA ALA A 113 25.10 -26.71 0.74
C ALA A 113 24.37 -27.19 -0.53
N ASN A 114 24.76 -26.69 -1.70
CA ASN A 114 24.14 -27.00 -2.97
C ASN A 114 24.91 -28.13 -3.72
N PRO A 115 24.26 -29.24 -4.13
CA PRO A 115 24.91 -30.47 -4.61
C PRO A 115 25.70 -30.40 -5.93
N HIS A 116 25.82 -29.23 -6.56
CA HIS A 116 26.33 -29.08 -7.92
C HIS A 116 27.88 -29.01 -8.07
N GLY A 117 28.67 -29.26 -7.01
CA GLY A 117 30.11 -29.59 -7.14
C GLY A 117 31.10 -28.44 -7.41
N TRP A 118 30.66 -27.19 -7.27
CA TRP A 118 31.41 -25.95 -7.58
C TRP A 118 32.76 -25.76 -6.85
N ILE A 119 32.87 -26.27 -5.62
CA ILE A 119 33.95 -25.91 -4.68
C ILE A 119 35.30 -26.54 -5.03
N GLU A 120 35.32 -27.56 -5.89
CA GLU A 120 36.56 -28.22 -6.27
C GLU A 120 37.39 -27.40 -7.28
N ASN A 121 36.83 -26.28 -7.77
CA ASN A 121 37.45 -25.51 -8.83
C ASN A 121 38.30 -24.33 -8.32
N THR A 122 39.63 -24.47 -8.36
CA THR A 122 40.56 -23.43 -7.88
C THR A 122 40.46 -22.12 -8.68
N TRP A 123 40.14 -22.18 -9.98
CA TRP A 123 39.96 -20.95 -10.77
C TRP A 123 38.75 -20.15 -10.29
N PHE A 124 37.68 -20.85 -9.91
CA PHE A 124 36.43 -20.26 -9.43
C PHE A 124 36.67 -19.50 -8.13
N ILE A 125 37.36 -20.12 -7.16
CA ILE A 125 37.73 -19.46 -5.90
C ILE A 125 38.57 -18.21 -6.13
N SER A 126 39.54 -18.26 -7.06
CA SER A 126 40.36 -17.09 -7.39
C SER A 126 39.55 -15.96 -8.01
N LYS A 127 38.51 -16.25 -8.79
CA LYS A 127 37.60 -15.25 -9.36
C LYS A 127 36.68 -14.65 -8.29
N ILE A 128 36.22 -15.45 -7.33
CA ILE A 128 35.49 -14.94 -6.16
C ILE A 128 36.32 -13.93 -5.38
N ASP A 129 37.62 -14.20 -5.17
CA ASP A 129 38.52 -13.26 -4.49
C ASP A 129 38.68 -11.93 -5.26
N GLN A 130 38.60 -11.96 -6.59
CA GLN A 130 38.66 -10.76 -7.42
C GLN A 130 37.35 -9.97 -7.37
N VAL A 131 36.21 -10.64 -7.52
CA VAL A 131 34.90 -9.95 -7.60
C VAL A 131 34.53 -9.29 -6.29
N VAL A 132 34.84 -9.90 -5.13
CA VAL A 132 34.51 -9.36 -3.81
C VAL A 132 35.01 -7.93 -3.61
N MET A 133 36.14 -7.57 -4.23
CA MET A 133 36.69 -6.22 -4.14
C MET A 133 35.91 -5.16 -4.92
N SER A 134 34.97 -5.59 -5.77
CA SER A 134 34.17 -4.74 -6.66
C SER A 134 32.68 -4.72 -6.30
N LEU A 135 32.26 -5.52 -5.31
CA LEU A 135 30.88 -5.54 -4.82
C LEU A 135 30.69 -4.41 -3.80
N HIS A 136 29.55 -3.73 -3.85
CA HIS A 136 29.11 -2.86 -2.76
C HIS A 136 28.53 -3.71 -1.61
N PRO A 137 28.32 -3.13 -0.41
CA PRO A 137 27.61 -3.82 0.67
C PRO A 137 26.25 -4.35 0.20
N PHE A 138 25.81 -5.50 0.71
CA PHE A 138 24.56 -6.14 0.32
C PHE A 138 23.34 -5.51 0.97
N PHE A 139 23.52 -4.72 2.04
CA PHE A 139 22.45 -3.95 2.67
C PHE A 139 22.69 -2.45 2.50
N PHE A 140 21.66 -1.76 2.00
CA PHE A 140 21.59 -0.31 1.94
C PHE A 140 20.60 0.20 3.00
N SER A 141 21.12 0.83 4.05
CA SER A 141 20.31 1.40 5.14
C SER A 141 19.62 2.69 4.71
N PHE A 142 18.37 2.88 5.17
CA PHE A 142 17.62 4.12 4.97
C PHE A 142 17.83 5.17 6.08
N PHE A 143 18.72 4.91 7.05
CA PHE A 143 18.95 5.81 8.19
C PHE A 143 20.44 6.06 8.50
N GLU A 144 21.34 5.13 8.19
CA GLU A 144 22.77 5.31 8.46
C GLU A 144 23.46 6.01 7.31
N GLY A 145 24.03 7.19 7.58
CA GLY A 145 24.83 7.92 6.59
C GLY A 145 24.05 8.32 5.34
N VAL A 146 22.74 8.49 5.44
CA VAL A 146 21.87 8.91 4.34
C VAL A 146 20.98 10.07 4.78
N SER A 147 20.54 10.89 3.82
CA SER A 147 19.54 11.92 4.05
C SER A 147 18.40 11.82 3.05
N TRP A 148 17.18 11.97 3.55
CA TRP A 148 15.97 12.02 2.73
C TRP A 148 15.41 13.44 2.69
N GLY A 149 14.89 13.83 1.53
CA GLY A 149 14.04 15.00 1.37
C GLY A 149 12.58 14.63 1.55
N LEU A 150 11.82 15.45 2.27
CA LEU A 150 10.35 15.36 2.33
C LEU A 150 9.76 16.49 1.50
N THR A 151 8.92 16.14 0.53
CA THR A 151 8.27 17.17 -0.30
C THR A 151 7.12 17.84 0.42
N GLU A 152 6.61 18.93 -0.15
CA GLU A 152 5.38 19.53 0.34
C GLU A 152 4.16 18.61 0.15
N ILE A 153 3.24 18.68 1.11
CA ILE A 153 1.96 17.97 1.05
C ILE A 153 1.05 18.75 0.12
N THR A 154 0.74 18.13 -1.02
CA THR A 154 0.06 18.79 -2.13
C THR A 154 -1.32 18.16 -2.37
N PRO A 155 -2.39 18.94 -2.55
CA PRO A 155 -3.70 18.39 -2.86
C PRO A 155 -3.73 17.73 -4.24
N ILE A 156 -4.48 16.63 -4.33
CA ILE A 156 -4.80 15.93 -5.58
C ILE A 156 -6.20 16.35 -6.02
N TYR A 157 -6.32 16.80 -7.26
CA TYR A 157 -7.57 17.24 -7.86
C TYR A 157 -8.10 16.21 -8.85
N ALA A 158 -9.40 15.92 -8.77
CA ALA A 158 -10.11 15.18 -9.82
C ALA A 158 -10.36 16.06 -11.05
N ILE A 159 -10.80 15.42 -12.14
CA ILE A 159 -11.13 16.11 -13.40
C ILE A 159 -12.23 17.18 -13.26
N ASP A 160 -13.10 17.05 -12.26
CA ASP A 160 -14.16 18.02 -11.94
C ASP A 160 -13.68 19.18 -11.05
N GLY A 161 -12.40 19.18 -10.65
CA GLY A 161 -11.79 20.20 -9.81
C GLY A 161 -11.94 19.98 -8.30
N ASN A 162 -12.59 18.89 -7.87
CA ASN A 162 -12.69 18.57 -6.44
C ASN A 162 -11.36 18.02 -5.91
N VAL A 163 -11.04 18.36 -4.66
CA VAL A 163 -9.93 17.72 -3.95
C VAL A 163 -10.38 16.32 -3.52
N VAL A 164 -9.64 15.31 -3.97
CA VAL A 164 -9.96 13.89 -3.70
C VAL A 164 -8.93 13.21 -2.81
N GLY A 165 -7.78 13.83 -2.62
CA GLY A 165 -6.67 13.27 -1.88
C GLY A 165 -5.55 14.29 -1.68
N ILE A 166 -4.46 13.81 -1.10
CA ILE A 166 -3.21 14.54 -0.94
C ILE A 166 -2.05 13.60 -1.31
N ALA A 167 -0.96 14.20 -1.80
CA ALA A 167 0.27 13.49 -2.10
C ALA A 167 1.50 14.20 -1.53
N PHE A 168 2.51 13.43 -1.18
CA PHE A 168 3.84 13.87 -0.78
C PHE A 168 4.84 12.73 -1.06
N ALA A 169 6.14 12.98 -0.96
CA ALA A 169 7.11 11.92 -1.15
C ALA A 169 8.35 12.08 -0.27
N PHE A 170 8.98 10.94 0.03
CA PHE A 170 10.36 10.88 0.48
C PHE A 170 11.26 10.64 -0.72
N ILE A 171 12.27 11.47 -0.91
CA ILE A 171 13.27 11.34 -1.96
C ILE A 171 14.61 11.10 -1.30
N LEU A 172 15.34 10.08 -1.72
CA LEU A 172 16.69 9.87 -1.20
C LEU A 172 17.62 10.93 -1.80
N ASP A 173 18.07 11.89 -0.99
CA ASP A 173 18.82 13.06 -1.46
C ASP A 173 20.33 12.80 -1.50
N GLU A 174 20.88 12.18 -0.46
CA GLU A 174 22.33 11.97 -0.33
C GLU A 174 22.64 10.63 0.37
N SER A 175 23.70 9.96 -0.07
CA SER A 175 24.37 8.87 0.63
C SER A 175 25.84 9.21 0.90
N MET A 176 26.27 9.10 2.16
CA MET A 176 27.65 9.33 2.56
C MET A 176 28.58 8.18 2.14
N ASP A 177 28.05 6.99 1.89
CA ASP A 177 28.82 5.86 1.38
C ASP A 177 29.04 6.01 -0.13
N PRO A 178 30.30 6.16 -0.59
CA PRO A 178 30.62 6.25 -2.02
C PRO A 178 30.06 5.09 -2.86
N ASN A 179 29.91 3.90 -2.28
CA ASN A 179 29.41 2.72 -2.99
C ASN A 179 27.92 2.84 -3.35
N PHE A 180 27.16 3.68 -2.64
CA PHE A 180 25.73 3.87 -2.85
C PHE A 180 25.39 5.22 -3.47
N LYS A 181 26.36 5.96 -4.02
CA LYS A 181 26.06 7.22 -4.73
C LYS A 181 25.08 7.07 -5.89
N PHE A 182 24.93 5.87 -6.45
CA PHE A 182 23.96 5.59 -7.51
C PHE A 182 22.50 5.64 -7.03
N THR A 183 22.22 5.58 -5.73
CA THR A 183 20.85 5.59 -5.19
C THR A 183 20.29 7.01 -5.01
N GLU A 184 21.15 8.04 -5.01
CA GLU A 184 20.76 9.45 -4.87
C GLU A 184 19.81 9.89 -5.99
N GLY A 185 18.62 10.38 -5.63
CA GLY A 185 17.54 10.76 -6.55
C GLY A 185 16.88 9.60 -7.30
N ASN A 186 17.27 8.37 -7.00
CA ASN A 186 16.87 7.15 -7.70
C ASN A 186 15.99 6.23 -6.85
N ILE A 187 15.87 6.51 -5.56
CA ILE A 187 14.90 5.89 -4.65
C ILE A 187 13.90 6.95 -4.19
N LEU A 188 12.62 6.69 -4.45
CA LEU A 188 11.50 7.57 -4.15
C LEU A 188 10.41 6.74 -3.46
N ILE A 189 9.82 7.28 -2.39
CA ILE A 189 8.62 6.74 -1.77
C ILE A 189 7.51 7.77 -1.93
N ARG A 190 6.64 7.55 -2.91
CA ARG A 190 5.51 8.43 -3.23
C ARG A 190 4.31 8.01 -2.40
N ASN A 191 3.70 8.97 -1.73
CA ASN A 191 2.66 8.74 -0.74
C ASN A 191 1.37 9.40 -1.18
N THR A 192 0.26 8.67 -1.10
CA THR A 192 -1.08 9.18 -1.44
C THR A 192 -2.09 8.78 -0.37
N VAL A 193 -2.84 9.77 0.12
CA VAL A 193 -4.00 9.56 1.00
C VAL A 193 -5.22 10.07 0.28
N PHE A 194 -6.23 9.22 0.09
CA PHE A 194 -7.51 9.63 -0.49
C PHE A 194 -8.48 10.08 0.61
N LEU A 195 -9.21 11.16 0.36
CA LEU A 195 -10.23 11.72 1.26
C LEU A 195 -11.63 11.17 0.96
N VAL A 196 -11.74 10.34 -0.08
CA VAL A 196 -12.95 9.67 -0.54
C VAL A 196 -12.56 8.27 -1.03
N PRO A 197 -13.49 7.30 -1.04
CA PRO A 197 -13.20 5.99 -1.62
C PRO A 197 -12.90 6.08 -3.13
N VAL A 198 -11.84 5.41 -3.57
CA VAL A 198 -11.34 5.45 -4.95
C VAL A 198 -11.08 4.04 -5.46
N GLU A 199 -11.58 3.73 -6.66
CA GLU A 199 -11.20 2.51 -7.38
C GLU A 199 -9.82 2.70 -8.02
N MET A 200 -8.91 1.78 -7.79
CA MET A 200 -7.58 1.78 -8.35
C MET A 200 -7.40 0.55 -9.24
N GLN A 201 -6.72 0.76 -10.36
CA GLN A 201 -6.29 -0.32 -11.23
C GLN A 201 -4.75 -0.32 -11.34
N ILE A 202 -4.13 -1.42 -10.93
CA ILE A 202 -2.69 -1.68 -11.08
C ILE A 202 -2.53 -2.90 -11.97
N GLY A 203 -2.27 -2.63 -13.25
CA GLY A 203 -2.34 -3.62 -14.32
C GLY A 203 -3.68 -4.37 -14.38
N ASP A 204 -3.68 -5.65 -14.04
CA ASP A 204 -4.86 -6.52 -14.03
C ASP A 204 -5.59 -6.59 -12.66
N VAL A 205 -5.00 -6.06 -11.60
CA VAL A 205 -5.59 -6.02 -10.26
C VAL A 205 -6.45 -4.77 -10.10
N ARG A 206 -7.69 -4.96 -9.63
CA ARG A 206 -8.59 -3.87 -9.21
C ARG A 206 -8.81 -3.92 -7.72
N ALA A 207 -8.61 -2.80 -7.05
CA ALA A 207 -8.86 -2.63 -5.63
C ALA A 207 -9.64 -1.34 -5.39
N THR A 208 -10.42 -1.28 -4.31
CA THR A 208 -11.02 -0.03 -3.85
C THR A 208 -10.25 0.43 -2.63
N LEU A 209 -9.63 1.60 -2.72
CA LEU A 209 -9.01 2.23 -1.57
C LEU A 209 -10.03 3.01 -0.76
N SER A 210 -9.95 2.86 0.55
CA SER A 210 -10.75 3.60 1.51
C SER A 210 -10.09 4.94 1.87
N LYS A 211 -10.83 5.78 2.61
CA LYS A 211 -10.29 7.01 3.21
C LYS A 211 -9.41 6.75 4.45
N ALA A 212 -9.29 5.49 4.86
CA ALA A 212 -8.53 5.06 6.04
C ALA A 212 -7.15 4.50 5.67
N GLU A 213 -6.68 4.78 4.45
CA GLU A 213 -5.51 4.17 3.84
C GLU A 213 -4.51 5.22 3.36
N LEU A 214 -3.24 4.91 3.58
CA LEU A 214 -2.10 5.54 2.96
C LEU A 214 -1.48 4.54 1.98
N LYS A 215 -1.44 4.91 0.71
CA LYS A 215 -0.68 4.22 -0.32
C LYS A 215 0.75 4.76 -0.35
N SER A 216 1.76 3.89 -0.42
CA SER A 216 3.18 4.26 -0.47
C SER A 216 3.86 3.57 -1.66
N ASP A 217 3.86 4.18 -2.85
CA ASP A 217 4.60 3.65 -4.01
C ASP A 217 6.11 3.70 -3.75
N ILE A 218 6.77 2.54 -3.80
CA ILE A 218 8.23 2.42 -3.77
C ILE A 218 8.72 2.41 -5.20
N VAL A 219 9.46 3.44 -5.59
CA VAL A 219 10.04 3.60 -6.93
C VAL A 219 11.57 3.53 -6.82
N ILE A 220 12.17 2.55 -7.50
CA ILE A 220 13.61 2.31 -7.51
C ILE A 220 14.07 2.34 -8.96
N SER A 221 15.02 3.19 -9.30
CA SER A 221 15.57 3.30 -10.65
C SER A 221 17.09 3.18 -10.63
N GLY A 222 17.68 2.56 -11.65
CA GLY A 222 19.14 2.52 -11.79
C GLY A 222 19.84 1.83 -10.61
N TRP A 223 19.20 0.83 -10.01
CA TRP A 223 19.85 -0.02 -9.02
C TRP A 223 21.04 -0.73 -9.65
N GLN A 224 22.22 -0.57 -9.06
CA GLN A 224 23.41 -1.29 -9.51
C GLN A 224 23.42 -2.63 -8.80
N TRP A 225 23.27 -3.73 -9.53
CA TRP A 225 23.23 -5.05 -8.93
C TRP A 225 24.64 -5.61 -8.71
N ASN A 226 24.92 -6.04 -7.49
CA ASN A 226 26.11 -6.85 -7.22
C ASN A 226 26.13 -8.12 -8.09
N TYR A 227 24.95 -8.66 -8.40
CA TYR A 227 24.81 -9.82 -9.28
C TYR A 227 25.37 -9.58 -10.70
N ASP A 228 25.22 -8.38 -11.25
CA ASP A 228 25.72 -8.07 -12.61
C ASP A 228 27.25 -8.01 -12.64
N VAL A 229 27.84 -7.42 -11.59
CA VAL A 229 29.29 -7.40 -11.36
C VAL A 229 29.83 -8.82 -11.18
N PHE A 230 29.09 -9.66 -10.47
CA PHE A 230 29.37 -11.09 -10.34
C PHE A 230 29.34 -11.76 -11.70
N MET A 231 28.21 -11.76 -12.40
CA MET A 231 28.05 -12.49 -13.65
C MET A 231 29.05 -12.04 -14.72
N SER A 232 29.32 -10.74 -14.87
CA SER A 232 30.31 -10.23 -15.82
C SER A 232 31.74 -10.74 -15.56
N THR A 233 32.09 -11.05 -14.30
CA THR A 233 33.39 -11.64 -13.93
C THR A 233 33.52 -13.11 -14.36
N PHE A 234 32.39 -13.83 -14.49
CA PHE A 234 32.31 -15.27 -14.79
C PHE A 234 31.85 -15.61 -16.21
N GLN A 235 31.39 -14.64 -17.01
CA GLN A 235 30.91 -14.81 -18.40
C GLN A 235 31.94 -15.42 -19.37
N GLU A 236 33.23 -15.46 -19.03
CA GLU A 236 34.28 -16.08 -19.86
C GLU A 236 34.31 -17.61 -19.80
N SER A 237 33.56 -18.26 -18.89
CA SER A 237 33.52 -19.72 -18.76
C SER A 237 32.14 -20.29 -19.11
N SER A 238 32.07 -21.10 -20.18
CA SER A 238 30.85 -21.81 -20.61
C SER A 238 30.43 -22.95 -19.67
N ASP A 239 31.28 -23.35 -18.74
CA ASP A 239 31.04 -24.49 -17.84
C ASP A 239 31.08 -24.04 -16.37
N GLY A 240 29.90 -23.86 -15.79
CA GLY A 240 29.72 -23.74 -14.34
C GLY A 240 29.91 -22.33 -13.78
N SER A 241 28.93 -21.43 -14.02
CA SER A 241 28.63 -20.26 -13.15
C SER A 241 27.35 -20.52 -12.34
N PRO A 242 27.32 -20.29 -11.01
CA PRO A 242 26.24 -20.77 -10.17
C PRO A 242 24.97 -20.05 -10.57
N GLU A 243 23.98 -20.83 -10.99
CA GLU A 243 22.66 -20.29 -11.25
C GLU A 243 22.11 -19.81 -9.90
N ALA A 244 21.89 -18.52 -9.81
CA ALA A 244 21.25 -17.87 -8.69
C ALA A 244 20.27 -16.83 -9.24
N ASN A 245 19.16 -16.69 -8.53
CA ASN A 245 18.08 -15.76 -8.78
C ASN A 245 18.26 -14.57 -7.83
N PRO A 246 18.84 -13.45 -8.29
CA PRO A 246 18.99 -12.28 -7.45
C PRO A 246 17.61 -11.66 -7.17
N ARG A 247 17.44 -11.22 -5.93
CA ARG A 247 16.26 -10.54 -5.40
C ARG A 247 16.69 -9.27 -4.70
N LEU A 248 15.86 -8.23 -4.78
CA LEU A 248 15.97 -7.05 -3.95
C LEU A 248 14.88 -7.10 -2.88
N VAL A 249 15.24 -6.91 -1.62
CA VAL A 249 14.33 -7.07 -0.49
C VAL A 249 14.16 -5.75 0.22
N LEU A 250 12.93 -5.23 0.26
CA LEU A 250 12.57 -4.09 1.10
C LEU A 250 12.19 -4.58 2.49
N SER A 251 12.93 -4.13 3.49
CA SER A 251 12.66 -4.43 4.91
C SER A 251 11.90 -3.29 5.57
N ALA A 252 10.85 -3.62 6.33
CA ALA A 252 10.12 -2.67 7.14
C ALA A 252 9.87 -3.21 8.55
N LYS A 253 9.93 -2.32 9.55
CA LYS A 253 9.68 -2.63 10.96
C LYS A 253 8.39 -1.97 11.42
N PHE A 254 7.54 -2.75 12.07
CA PHE A 254 6.26 -2.33 12.62
C PHE A 254 6.25 -2.39 14.14
N ASN A 255 5.67 -1.36 14.76
CA ASN A 255 5.37 -1.37 16.19
C ASN A 255 3.92 -0.94 16.43
N VAL A 256 3.34 -1.50 17.49
CA VAL A 256 2.02 -1.13 18.02
C VAL A 256 2.21 -0.56 19.42
N LEU A 257 1.84 0.70 19.59
CA LEU A 257 2.19 1.49 20.75
C LEU A 257 0.91 1.99 21.44
N GLY A 258 0.82 1.79 22.74
CA GLY A 258 -0.23 2.33 23.58
C GLY A 258 0.21 3.66 24.17
N VAL A 259 -0.58 4.70 23.98
CA VAL A 259 -0.17 6.06 24.33
C VAL A 259 -1.30 6.84 25.00
N GLY A 260 -0.94 7.60 26.04
CA GLY A 260 -1.78 8.67 26.55
C GLY A 260 -1.53 9.96 25.76
N GLU A 261 -2.53 10.83 25.62
CA GLU A 261 -2.43 12.06 24.83
C GLU A 261 -1.21 12.92 25.20
N ALA A 262 -0.91 13.05 26.49
CA ALA A 262 0.22 13.85 26.99
C ALA A 262 1.61 13.32 26.59
N ASP A 263 1.71 12.02 26.30
CA ASP A 263 2.98 11.34 25.99
C ASP A 263 3.16 11.10 24.48
N ARG A 264 2.18 11.48 23.64
CA ARG A 264 2.16 11.14 22.21
C ARG A 264 3.42 11.53 21.47
N LEU A 265 3.87 12.76 21.66
CA LEU A 265 5.05 13.28 20.97
C LEU A 265 6.34 12.59 21.42
N ASP A 266 6.45 12.24 22.71
CA ASP A 266 7.59 11.51 23.25
C ASP A 266 7.64 10.09 22.68
N VAL A 267 6.50 9.39 22.64
CA VAL A 267 6.38 8.06 22.03
C VAL A 267 6.72 8.10 20.53
N MET A 268 6.26 9.13 19.81
CA MET A 268 6.59 9.31 18.39
C MET A 268 8.11 9.48 18.19
N ASN A 269 8.77 10.30 19.01
CA ASN A 269 10.22 10.48 18.96
C ASN A 269 10.97 9.18 19.31
N GLN A 270 10.55 8.46 20.35
CA GLN A 270 11.13 7.15 20.69
C GLN A 270 10.95 6.12 19.57
N ALA A 271 9.81 6.13 18.87
CA ALA A 271 9.56 5.25 17.74
C ALA A 271 10.49 5.55 16.55
N ARG A 272 10.74 6.84 16.25
CA ARG A 272 11.71 7.27 15.24
C ARG A 272 13.12 6.77 15.55
N ASP A 273 13.51 6.92 16.82
CA ASP A 273 14.87 6.66 17.32
C ASP A 273 15.08 5.19 17.72
N ASP A 274 14.11 4.31 17.46
CA ASP A 274 14.11 2.89 17.84
C ASP A 274 14.39 2.65 19.35
N ALA A 275 13.93 3.58 20.19
CA ALA A 275 14.17 3.63 21.63
C ALA A 275 12.89 3.50 22.48
N VAL A 276 11.83 2.92 21.90
CA VAL A 276 10.54 2.72 22.58
C VAL A 276 10.71 1.88 23.84
N GLY A 277 10.33 2.43 24.99
CA GLY A 277 10.30 1.70 26.25
C GLY A 277 9.19 0.65 26.32
N ASP A 278 9.47 -0.47 27.00
CA ASP A 278 8.52 -1.59 27.19
C ASP A 278 7.15 -1.16 27.73
N GLN A 279 7.07 -0.04 28.48
CA GLN A 279 5.79 0.46 29.02
C GLN A 279 4.78 0.90 27.95
N TYR A 280 5.24 1.21 26.73
CA TYR A 280 4.38 1.63 25.62
C TYR A 280 4.01 0.48 24.70
N MET A 281 4.62 -0.70 24.86
CA MET A 281 4.33 -1.86 24.03
C MET A 281 2.98 -2.48 24.43
N VAL A 282 2.09 -2.64 23.45
CA VAL A 282 0.76 -3.23 23.66
C VAL A 282 0.75 -4.68 23.18
N GLU A 283 0.02 -5.53 23.91
CA GLU A 283 -0.27 -6.88 23.43
C GLU A 283 -1.06 -6.81 22.13
N ALA A 284 -0.50 -7.36 21.05
CA ALA A 284 -1.12 -7.34 19.73
C ALA A 284 -1.15 -8.74 19.13
N ARG A 285 -2.06 -8.94 18.17
CA ARG A 285 -2.15 -10.17 17.37
C ARG A 285 -1.92 -9.82 15.91
N VAL A 286 -1.18 -10.68 15.23
CA VAL A 286 -0.99 -10.60 13.78
C VAL A 286 -1.90 -11.62 13.12
N MET A 287 -2.62 -11.20 12.09
CA MET A 287 -3.46 -12.07 11.27
C MET A 287 -3.02 -11.96 9.81
N THR A 288 -2.94 -13.09 9.14
CA THR A 288 -2.46 -13.23 7.76
C THR A 288 -3.18 -14.40 7.11
N GLY A 289 -4.00 -14.14 6.08
CA GLY A 289 -4.95 -15.13 5.58
C GLY A 289 -5.84 -15.73 6.69
N ASP A 290 -5.82 -17.05 6.83
CA ASP A 290 -6.54 -17.78 7.91
C ASP A 290 -5.70 -17.96 9.19
N ASN A 291 -4.43 -17.53 9.19
CA ASN A 291 -3.52 -17.69 10.31
C ASN A 291 -3.64 -16.53 11.31
N ILE A 292 -3.66 -16.85 12.60
CA ILE A 292 -3.67 -15.88 13.70
C ILE A 292 -2.51 -16.19 14.65
N MET A 293 -1.63 -15.22 14.83
CA MET A 293 -0.51 -15.27 15.76
C MET A 293 -0.68 -14.22 16.86
N THR A 294 -0.44 -14.59 18.12
CA THR A 294 -0.38 -13.60 19.21
C THR A 294 1.06 -13.14 19.38
N LEU A 295 1.34 -11.85 19.24
CA LEU A 295 2.68 -11.30 19.47
C LEU A 295 3.00 -11.41 20.97
N SER A 296 4.01 -12.20 21.31
CA SER A 296 4.53 -12.31 22.68
C SER A 296 6.05 -12.34 22.68
N SER A 297 6.67 -12.03 23.82
CA SER A 297 8.12 -11.88 24.01
C SER A 297 8.96 -13.16 23.85
N LYS A 298 8.38 -14.25 23.32
CA LYS A 298 9.06 -15.54 23.15
C LYS A 298 8.87 -16.14 21.75
N ILE A 299 8.16 -15.46 20.88
CA ILE A 299 7.91 -15.95 19.52
C ILE A 299 9.02 -15.42 18.63
N ASP A 300 9.55 -16.33 17.82
CA ASP A 300 10.50 -16.11 16.75
C ASP A 300 9.97 -16.98 15.61
N GLN A 301 9.07 -16.40 14.81
CA GLN A 301 8.38 -17.10 13.74
C GLN A 301 8.37 -16.25 12.47
N GLU A 302 8.85 -16.86 11.40
CA GLU A 302 8.79 -16.35 10.03
C GLU A 302 7.73 -17.12 9.25
N ASP A 303 6.94 -16.43 8.44
CA ASP A 303 5.91 -17.01 7.60
C ASP A 303 5.55 -16.06 6.44
N GLU A 304 4.88 -16.58 5.42
CA GLU A 304 4.42 -15.79 4.28
C GLU A 304 3.24 -14.88 4.66
N ILE A 305 3.15 -13.72 3.99
CA ILE A 305 1.99 -12.85 4.09
C ILE A 305 0.91 -13.40 3.15
N GLY A 306 -0.06 -14.10 3.73
CA GLY A 306 -1.20 -14.68 3.05
C GLY A 306 -2.16 -13.62 2.50
N SER A 307 -2.91 -14.01 1.47
CA SER A 307 -3.88 -13.14 0.81
C SER A 307 -5.27 -13.23 1.44
N ARG A 308 -5.95 -12.09 1.52
CA ARG A 308 -7.38 -11.96 1.80
C ARG A 308 -8.03 -11.23 0.64
N ASP A 309 -9.07 -11.81 0.05
CA ASP A 309 -9.73 -11.28 -1.16
C ASP A 309 -8.77 -11.04 -2.35
N GLY A 310 -7.69 -11.82 -2.44
CA GLY A 310 -6.68 -11.75 -3.50
C GLY A 310 -5.57 -10.72 -3.26
N ILE A 311 -5.58 -10.01 -2.12
CA ILE A 311 -4.53 -9.04 -1.74
C ILE A 311 -3.82 -9.56 -0.48
N PRO A 312 -2.48 -9.74 -0.51
CA PRO A 312 -1.67 -9.99 0.68
C PRO A 312 -1.90 -8.92 1.76
N ARG A 313 -2.23 -9.37 2.97
CA ARG A 313 -2.61 -8.49 4.08
C ARG A 313 -2.10 -9.02 5.41
N LEU A 314 -1.48 -8.11 6.16
CA LEU A 314 -1.02 -8.32 7.53
C LEU A 314 -1.82 -7.41 8.47
N GLU A 315 -2.78 -7.98 9.19
CA GLU A 315 -3.61 -7.27 10.14
C GLU A 315 -3.00 -7.34 11.54
N ILE A 316 -2.86 -6.19 12.20
CA ILE A 316 -2.26 -6.05 13.52
C ILE A 316 -3.32 -5.53 14.51
N LEU A 317 -3.86 -6.46 15.29
CA LEU A 317 -4.95 -6.22 16.22
C LEU A 317 -4.40 -5.93 17.62
N ALA A 318 -4.44 -4.68 18.03
CA ALA A 318 -4.03 -4.27 19.37
C ALA A 318 -5.12 -4.58 20.41
N LYS A 319 -4.74 -5.09 21.57
CA LYS A 319 -5.68 -5.38 22.65
C LYS A 319 -6.36 -4.11 23.14
N GLY A 320 -7.69 -4.12 23.11
CA GLY A 320 -8.51 -2.99 23.55
C GLY A 320 -8.79 -1.96 22.46
N SER A 321 -8.20 -2.11 21.27
CA SER A 321 -8.51 -1.27 20.11
C SER A 321 -9.84 -1.65 19.47
N THR A 322 -10.52 -0.64 18.94
CA THR A 322 -11.73 -0.71 18.12
C THR A 322 -11.42 -0.75 16.62
N ALA A 323 -10.19 -0.42 16.24
CA ALA A 323 -9.68 -0.50 14.87
C ALA A 323 -8.47 -1.45 14.77
N THR A 324 -8.28 -2.02 13.59
CA THR A 324 -7.16 -2.91 13.27
C THR A 324 -6.22 -2.18 12.33
N GLY A 325 -4.98 -1.93 12.74
CA GLY A 325 -3.96 -1.44 11.83
C GLY A 325 -3.58 -2.56 10.85
N PHE A 326 -3.24 -2.21 9.62
CA PHE A 326 -2.81 -3.22 8.65
C PHE A 326 -1.67 -2.72 7.76
N PHE A 327 -1.00 -3.70 7.15
CA PHE A 327 -0.07 -3.54 6.04
C PHE A 327 -0.49 -4.47 4.91
N ASP A 328 -0.76 -3.89 3.76
CA ASP A 328 -1.10 -4.59 2.53
C ASP A 328 -0.07 -4.30 1.46
N PHE A 329 -0.06 -5.12 0.43
CA PHE A 329 0.61 -4.78 -0.81
C PHE A 329 -0.08 -5.45 -1.98
N VAL A 330 0.00 -4.85 -3.16
CA VAL A 330 -0.44 -5.49 -4.38
C VAL A 330 0.59 -6.57 -4.76
N PRO A 331 0.21 -7.84 -4.99
CA PRO A 331 1.17 -8.92 -5.24
C PRO A 331 1.85 -8.82 -6.63
N LYS A 332 1.78 -7.66 -7.27
CA LYS A 332 2.32 -7.33 -8.58
C LYS A 332 3.08 -6.02 -8.47
N ALA A 333 4.29 -6.00 -9.00
CA ALA A 333 5.06 -4.79 -9.25
C ALA A 333 5.19 -4.53 -10.76
N LEU A 334 5.60 -3.32 -11.09
CA LEU A 334 5.81 -2.86 -12.45
C LEU A 334 7.30 -2.66 -12.69
N ILE A 335 7.81 -3.25 -13.78
CA ILE A 335 9.12 -2.95 -14.33
C ILE A 335 8.91 -2.09 -15.57
N VAL A 336 9.51 -0.90 -15.58
CA VAL A 336 9.38 0.10 -16.64
C VAL A 336 10.71 0.25 -17.37
N HIS A 337 10.71 -0.02 -18.68
CA HIS A 337 11.86 0.12 -19.56
C HIS A 337 11.47 0.83 -20.86
N GLU A 338 12.04 2.01 -21.11
CA GLU A 338 11.77 2.80 -22.34
C GLU A 338 10.26 2.98 -22.68
N GLY A 339 9.41 3.06 -21.65
CA GLY A 339 7.95 3.19 -21.78
C GLY A 339 7.19 1.87 -21.98
N GLN A 340 7.89 0.74 -22.04
CA GLN A 340 7.28 -0.59 -21.90
C GLN A 340 7.10 -0.90 -20.41
N ILE A 341 5.97 -1.54 -20.08
CA ILE A 341 5.61 -1.91 -18.72
C ILE A 341 5.44 -3.44 -18.68
N GLU A 342 6.22 -4.09 -17.84
CA GLU A 342 6.10 -5.50 -17.50
C GLU A 342 5.58 -5.65 -16.07
N GLN A 343 4.72 -6.64 -15.84
CA GLN A 343 4.25 -6.97 -14.50
C GLN A 343 4.99 -8.20 -13.97
N VAL A 344 5.41 -8.12 -12.72
CA VAL A 344 6.13 -9.21 -12.05
C VAL A 344 5.54 -9.49 -10.68
N ASP A 345 5.63 -10.74 -10.24
CA ASP A 345 5.16 -11.16 -8.92
C ASP A 345 6.02 -10.59 -7.80
N VAL A 346 5.37 -10.23 -6.69
CA VAL A 346 6.02 -9.81 -5.44
C VAL A 346 5.60 -10.76 -4.33
N GLU A 347 6.59 -11.28 -3.62
CA GLU A 347 6.39 -12.10 -2.44
C GLU A 347 6.52 -11.24 -1.17
N GLY A 348 5.73 -11.55 -0.16
CA GLY A 348 5.80 -10.89 1.15
C GLY A 348 6.03 -11.92 2.24
N VAL A 349 7.02 -11.68 3.09
CA VAL A 349 7.32 -12.51 4.26
C VAL A 349 7.28 -11.61 5.49
N TYR A 350 6.80 -12.13 6.62
CA TYR A 350 6.88 -11.42 7.89
C TYR A 350 7.61 -12.25 8.93
N TRP A 351 8.26 -11.55 9.85
CA TRP A 351 8.94 -12.12 11.00
C TRP A 351 8.48 -11.41 12.27
N ALA A 352 7.87 -12.16 13.18
CA ALA A 352 7.37 -11.65 14.44
C ALA A 352 8.31 -12.03 15.58
N ILE A 353 8.88 -11.01 16.24
CA ILE A 353 9.75 -11.19 17.41
C ILE A 353 9.53 -10.10 18.46
N ASN A 354 9.36 -10.49 19.72
CA ASN A 354 9.32 -9.55 20.86
C ASN A 354 8.31 -8.39 20.75
N GLY A 355 7.13 -8.62 20.16
CA GLY A 355 6.13 -7.56 19.96
C GLY A 355 6.42 -6.62 18.80
N VAL A 356 7.50 -6.86 18.07
CA VAL A 356 7.86 -6.20 16.81
C VAL A 356 7.53 -7.14 15.66
N VAL A 357 7.00 -6.57 14.59
CA VAL A 357 6.80 -7.30 13.33
C VAL A 357 7.72 -6.69 12.30
N LYS A 358 8.54 -7.51 11.67
CA LYS A 358 9.30 -7.13 10.48
C LYS A 358 8.62 -7.71 9.26
N THR A 359 8.60 -6.98 8.16
CA THR A 359 8.15 -7.49 6.87
C THR A 359 9.26 -7.34 5.85
N PHE A 360 9.29 -8.26 4.91
CA PHE A 360 10.21 -8.32 3.80
C PHE A 360 9.38 -8.44 2.53
N LEU A 361 9.45 -7.42 1.68
CA LEU A 361 8.89 -7.49 0.33
C LEU A 361 10.01 -7.87 -0.64
N VAL A 362 9.83 -8.98 -1.34
CA VAL A 362 10.87 -9.61 -2.16
C VAL A 362 10.58 -9.33 -3.62
N TYR A 363 11.47 -8.54 -4.23
CA TYR A 363 11.36 -8.10 -5.62
C TYR A 363 12.26 -8.92 -6.52
N PRO A 364 11.80 -9.28 -7.72
CA PRO A 364 12.63 -9.96 -8.70
C PRO A 364 13.71 -9.02 -9.25
N TYR A 365 14.70 -9.62 -9.91
CA TYR A 365 15.67 -8.88 -10.69
C TYR A 365 15.01 -8.04 -11.78
N PHE A 366 15.37 -6.76 -11.86
CA PHE A 366 14.85 -5.82 -12.85
C PHE A 366 15.97 -5.10 -13.64
N GLY A 367 17.21 -5.56 -13.52
CA GLY A 367 18.36 -4.99 -14.24
C GLY A 367 18.49 -3.48 -14.06
N ASP A 368 18.65 -2.75 -15.16
CA ASP A 368 18.79 -1.30 -15.22
C ASP A 368 17.44 -0.54 -15.32
N CYS A 369 16.32 -1.25 -15.23
CA CYS A 369 14.99 -0.69 -15.37
C CYS A 369 14.52 0.07 -14.11
N THR A 370 13.39 0.76 -14.23
CA THR A 370 12.68 1.31 -13.07
C THR A 370 11.71 0.28 -12.51
N PHE A 371 11.79 0.01 -11.22
CA PHE A 371 10.87 -0.83 -10.46
C PHE A 371 9.89 0.04 -9.67
N GLU A 372 8.60 -0.30 -9.70
CA GLU A 372 7.54 0.40 -8.96
C GLU A 372 6.60 -0.61 -8.30
N HIS A 373 6.37 -0.46 -7.00
CA HIS A 373 5.53 -1.37 -6.21
C HIS A 373 4.73 -0.63 -5.14
N ASP A 374 3.60 -1.20 -4.76
CA ASP A 374 2.52 -0.49 -4.08
C ASP A 374 2.15 -1.07 -2.70
N PRO A 375 3.02 -0.92 -1.69
CA PRO A 375 2.63 -1.10 -0.29
C PRO A 375 1.53 -0.13 0.14
N LEU A 376 0.67 -0.58 1.05
CA LEU A 376 -0.36 0.23 1.70
C LEU A 376 -0.37 -0.01 3.20
N ILE A 377 -0.69 1.04 3.96
CA ILE A 377 -0.98 0.95 5.39
C ILE A 377 -2.32 1.61 5.67
N GLY A 378 -2.97 1.21 6.75
CA GLY A 378 -4.23 1.83 7.13
C GLY A 378 -4.80 1.29 8.41
N VAL A 379 -6.06 1.64 8.66
CA VAL A 379 -6.88 1.06 9.73
C VAL A 379 -8.18 0.51 9.16
N SER A 380 -8.60 -0.64 9.68
CA SER A 380 -9.86 -1.29 9.35
C SER A 380 -10.77 -1.33 10.59
N SER A 381 -12.04 -0.98 10.42
CA SER A 381 -13.09 -1.13 11.43
C SER A 381 -14.44 -1.33 10.74
N LEU A 382 -15.43 -1.87 11.47
CA LEU A 382 -16.78 -2.11 10.94
C LEU A 382 -17.46 -0.82 10.41
N GLU A 383 -17.07 0.34 10.91
CA GLU A 383 -17.62 1.65 10.49
C GLU A 383 -16.93 2.20 9.24
N LEU A 384 -15.77 1.65 8.88
CA LEU A 384 -14.96 2.05 7.73
C LEU A 384 -15.21 1.16 6.51
N GLU A 385 -15.89 0.03 6.69
CA GLU A 385 -16.35 -0.83 5.61
C GLU A 385 -17.51 -0.16 4.83
N GLY A 386 -17.35 0.01 3.51
CA GLY A 386 -18.52 0.15 2.62
C GLY A 386 -18.88 1.53 2.08
N GLY A 387 -17.91 2.29 1.57
CA GLY A 387 -18.19 3.38 0.62
C GLY A 387 -18.07 2.89 -0.83
N ALA A 388 -19.06 3.17 -1.68
CA ALA A 388 -18.89 2.97 -3.11
C ALA A 388 -17.80 3.94 -3.63
N ALA A 389 -16.89 3.44 -4.47
CA ALA A 389 -15.88 4.27 -5.11
C ALA A 389 -16.54 5.45 -5.83
N GLN A 390 -16.06 6.66 -5.55
CA GLN A 390 -16.57 7.88 -6.20
C GLN A 390 -15.75 8.22 -7.43
N TYR A 391 -14.47 7.82 -7.43
CA TYR A 391 -13.53 8.08 -8.51
C TYR A 391 -12.74 6.83 -8.87
N THR A 392 -12.23 6.78 -10.09
CA THR A 392 -11.20 5.83 -10.53
C THR A 392 -9.87 6.56 -10.63
N PHE A 393 -8.82 6.00 -10.05
CA PHE A 393 -7.45 6.52 -10.05
C PHE A 393 -6.51 5.64 -10.86
N THR A 394 -5.70 6.28 -11.71
CA THR A 394 -4.60 5.65 -12.45
C THR A 394 -3.26 6.14 -11.86
N PRO A 395 -2.42 5.25 -11.30
CA PRO A 395 -1.11 5.64 -10.78
C PRO A 395 -0.22 6.29 -11.87
N PRO A 396 0.63 7.27 -11.52
CA PRO A 396 1.59 7.86 -12.46
C PRO A 396 2.81 6.94 -12.64
N VAL A 397 2.59 5.80 -13.31
CA VAL A 397 3.58 4.74 -13.52
C VAL A 397 4.78 5.23 -14.32
N GLY A 398 5.98 4.92 -13.85
CA GLY A 398 7.24 5.28 -14.52
C GLY A 398 7.54 6.78 -14.51
N SER A 399 6.75 7.57 -13.78
CA SER A 399 7.00 8.99 -13.56
C SER A 399 7.59 9.23 -12.17
N LYS A 400 8.47 10.23 -12.08
CA LYS A 400 8.92 10.79 -10.80
C LYS A 400 7.95 11.86 -10.26
N ASP A 401 6.83 12.09 -10.94
CA ASP A 401 5.80 13.00 -10.48
C ASP A 401 5.16 12.49 -9.18
N ILE A 402 5.11 13.37 -8.19
CA ILE A 402 4.55 13.08 -6.86
C ILE A 402 3.03 13.17 -6.91
N VAL A 403 2.52 14.22 -7.56
CA VAL A 403 1.10 14.45 -7.71
C VAL A 403 0.68 13.90 -9.06
N PRO A 404 -0.27 12.95 -9.11
CA PRO A 404 -0.80 12.48 -10.37
C PRO A 404 -1.49 13.63 -11.12
N PRO A 405 -1.39 13.70 -12.45
CA PRO A 405 -2.13 14.68 -13.23
C PRO A 405 -3.64 14.49 -13.02
N SER A 406 -4.43 15.56 -12.98
CA SER A 406 -5.87 15.47 -12.67
C SER A 406 -6.67 14.56 -13.62
N GLN A 407 -6.20 14.37 -14.85
CA GLN A 407 -6.79 13.44 -15.83
C GLN A 407 -6.68 11.97 -15.40
N ALA A 408 -5.81 11.66 -14.44
CA ALA A 408 -5.66 10.34 -13.85
C ALA A 408 -6.81 10.00 -12.87
N ILE A 409 -7.69 10.95 -12.55
CA ILE A 409 -8.81 10.75 -11.62
C ILE A 409 -10.14 11.10 -12.29
N ASN A 410 -10.93 10.07 -12.53
CA ASN A 410 -12.19 10.15 -13.26
C ASN A 410 -13.37 9.83 -12.34
N LEU A 411 -14.51 10.49 -12.55
CA LEU A 411 -15.74 10.13 -11.84
C LEU A 411 -16.16 8.71 -12.22
N VAL A 412 -16.52 7.89 -11.23
CA VAL A 412 -17.17 6.61 -11.49
C VAL A 412 -18.54 6.91 -12.13
N PRO A 413 -18.82 6.41 -13.36
CA PRO A 413 -20.11 6.65 -13.99
C PRO A 413 -21.21 6.11 -13.09
N LEU A 414 -22.15 6.98 -12.67
CA LEU A 414 -23.35 6.50 -12.00
C LEU A 414 -24.00 5.44 -12.90
N PRO A 415 -24.41 4.28 -12.37
CA PRO A 415 -25.12 3.30 -13.16
C PRO A 415 -26.34 4.01 -13.73
N THR A 416 -26.36 4.23 -15.06
CA THR A 416 -27.55 4.73 -15.72
C THR A 416 -28.66 3.74 -15.35
N PRO A 417 -29.76 4.17 -14.70
CA PRO A 417 -30.83 3.25 -14.40
C PRO A 417 -31.18 2.57 -15.72
N SER A 418 -31.06 1.24 -15.76
CA SER A 418 -31.29 0.52 -16.99
C SER A 418 -32.66 0.95 -17.50
N LEU A 419 -32.77 1.22 -18.80
CA LEU A 419 -34.02 1.64 -19.42
C LEU A 419 -35.17 0.70 -19.01
N GLU A 420 -34.85 -0.56 -18.73
CA GLU A 420 -35.72 -1.61 -18.20
C GLU A 420 -36.28 -1.33 -16.80
N LEU A 421 -35.51 -0.76 -15.87
CA LEU A 421 -35.99 -0.41 -14.53
C LEU A 421 -36.94 0.79 -14.60
N ALA A 422 -36.61 1.78 -15.44
CA ALA A 422 -37.47 2.92 -15.71
C ALA A 422 -38.76 2.49 -16.44
N LEU A 423 -38.67 1.61 -17.44
CA LEU A 423 -39.83 1.00 -18.08
C LEU A 423 -40.65 0.16 -17.09
N GLY A 424 -39.99 -0.63 -16.25
CA GLY A 424 -40.63 -1.48 -15.25
C GLY A 424 -41.44 -0.65 -14.25
N ALA A 425 -40.87 0.43 -13.73
CA ALA A 425 -41.55 1.38 -12.86
C ALA A 425 -42.73 2.07 -13.57
N ALA A 426 -42.57 2.46 -14.84
CA ALA A 426 -43.64 3.05 -15.64
C ALA A 426 -44.79 2.06 -15.89
N ILE A 427 -44.48 0.81 -16.25
CA ILE A 427 -45.46 -0.27 -16.46
C ILE A 427 -46.20 -0.56 -15.15
N PHE A 428 -45.48 -0.66 -14.03
CA PHE A 428 -46.07 -0.88 -12.71
C PHE A 428 -47.03 0.25 -12.33
N ALA A 429 -46.65 1.51 -12.55
CA ALA A 429 -47.51 2.66 -12.29
C ALA A 429 -48.80 2.63 -13.14
N VAL A 430 -48.68 2.27 -14.42
CA VAL A 430 -49.85 2.12 -15.32
C VAL A 430 -50.77 0.99 -14.84
N LEU A 431 -50.23 -0.15 -14.42
CA LEU A 431 -51.01 -1.27 -13.88
C LEU A 431 -51.76 -0.90 -12.60
N VAL A 432 -51.10 -0.21 -11.66
CA VAL A 432 -51.73 0.25 -10.42
C VAL A 432 -52.88 1.22 -10.72
N ILE A 433 -52.70 2.16 -11.65
CA ILE A 433 -53.76 3.09 -12.08
C ILE A 433 -54.93 2.31 -12.70
N ALA A 434 -54.66 1.33 -13.55
CA ALA A 434 -55.68 0.49 -14.17
C ALA A 434 -56.49 -0.26 -13.10
N VAL A 435 -55.83 -0.91 -12.13
CA VAL A 435 -56.49 -1.64 -11.04
C VAL A 435 -57.36 -0.72 -10.19
N ILE A 436 -56.86 0.45 -9.79
CA ILE A 436 -57.62 1.43 -9.00
C ILE A 436 -58.84 1.93 -9.77
N SER A 437 -58.71 2.19 -11.07
CA SER A 437 -59.82 2.66 -11.92
C SER A 437 -60.91 1.60 -12.04
N THR A 438 -60.53 0.33 -12.16
CA THR A 438 -61.46 -0.80 -12.29
C THR A 438 -62.18 -1.07 -10.97
N ALA A 439 -61.46 -1.06 -9.85
CA ALA A 439 -62.03 -1.23 -8.52
C ALA A 439 -63.03 -0.10 -8.18
N LYS A 440 -62.74 1.14 -8.57
CA LYS A 440 -63.70 2.26 -8.42
C LYS A 440 -64.95 2.08 -9.28
N LYS A 441 -64.81 1.57 -10.51
CA LYS A 441 -65.96 1.31 -11.39
C LYS A 441 -66.88 0.24 -10.81
N ILE A 442 -66.30 -0.87 -10.32
CA ILE A 442 -67.06 -1.96 -9.68
C ILE A 442 -67.80 -1.45 -8.43
N LYS A 443 -67.16 -0.62 -7.60
CA LYS A 443 -67.81 -0.04 -6.42
C LYS A 443 -68.98 0.89 -6.77
N ILE A 444 -68.92 1.60 -7.89
CA ILE A 444 -70.00 2.47 -8.37
C ILE A 444 -71.17 1.66 -8.94
N GLU A 445 -70.89 0.58 -9.67
CA GLU A 445 -71.95 -0.31 -10.19
C GLU A 445 -72.67 -1.03 -9.04
N VAL A 446 -71.95 -1.53 -8.03
CA VAL A 446 -72.54 -2.17 -6.83
C VAL A 446 -73.36 -1.19 -5.98
N LEU A 447 -73.04 0.11 -6.00
CA LEU A 447 -73.82 1.15 -5.30
C LEU A 447 -75.03 1.66 -6.09
N ASN A 448 -75.12 1.38 -7.39
CA ASN A 448 -76.25 1.79 -8.24
C ASN A 448 -77.28 0.68 -8.43
N ASP A 449 -76.92 -0.59 -8.15
CA ASP A 449 -77.81 -1.75 -8.20
C ASP A 449 -78.40 -2.14 -6.81
N ALA A 450 -78.16 -1.33 -5.78
CA ALA A 450 -78.76 -1.41 -4.44
C ALA A 450 -79.63 -0.18 -4.16
#